data_AF-A0A4R1WS33-F1
#
_entry.id   AF-A0A4R1WS33-F1
#
_cell.length_a   1.000
_cell.length_b   1.000
_cell.length_c   1.000
_cell.angle_alpha   90.00
_cell.angle_beta   90.00
_cell.angle_gamma   90.00
#
_symmetry.space_group_name_H-M   'P 1'
#
loop_
_entity.id
_entity.type
_entity.pdbx_description
1 polymer ?
#
loop_
_entity_poly.entity_id
_entity_poly.type
_entity_poly.pdbx_seq_one_letter_code
_entity_poly.pdbx_strand_id
1 'polypeptide(L)'
;MRQKNGRLIVLVAAVAVAAVALGGVFAYQQGPRGNDSAAAPLFAPTSPATPTPSRTPTPSVTPSTTPSRTPSAPQTTSTGPTRIKLNLAKLPKGRAPQIPYLVGREVRGGAGDPTKIPGSGNIHAIARLGSRVLAVVSKGNGTELVKIDYGAVERVPDVTDLVSTDDQTAVAYAATRTTEGGGALRGGIVYAETIESVKSLQLPNSWDVYPLAYRNGKVYFRASATETGSNWNLYEWTPGAAKATEITTVKSPTALSDDGRVAASIGLLNDSGTCSDVTLVATGKKLWRTCENQLSAFTPDGATAIGRPSYLDGYCDTTVAALDASTGRLIREWSSCFHQSEAEDDQHFLIIADASDGGGEDGYGRRAIIRCDISTGACELATPLSSTSSLRIGD
;
A
#
# COMPACT_ATOMS: atom_id res chain seq x y z
N MET A 1 -37.98 -33.84 -60.87
CA MET A 1 -37.41 -33.24 -62.09
C MET A 1 -36.29 -32.28 -61.70
N ARG A 2 -35.30 -32.11 -62.60
CA ARG A 2 -34.16 -31.17 -62.57
C ARG A 2 -33.13 -31.23 -61.43
N GLN A 3 -31.88 -31.13 -61.88
CA GLN A 3 -30.61 -31.30 -61.20
C GLN A 3 -29.85 -29.96 -61.21
N LYS A 4 -28.85 -29.82 -60.33
CA LYS A 4 -27.53 -29.16 -60.54
C LYS A 4 -27.33 -27.63 -60.46
N ASN A 5 -26.44 -27.28 -59.51
CA ASN A 5 -25.13 -26.60 -59.69
C ASN A 5 -24.98 -25.06 -59.74
N GLY A 6 -23.88 -24.61 -59.10
CA GLY A 6 -23.24 -23.27 -59.18
C GLY A 6 -23.03 -22.66 -57.77
N ARG A 7 -21.99 -22.95 -56.98
CA ARG A 7 -20.51 -22.92 -57.15
C ARG A 7 -19.92 -21.51 -57.37
N LEU A 8 -19.09 -21.08 -56.39
CA LEU A 8 -18.13 -19.96 -56.35
C LEU A 8 -18.61 -18.52 -56.60
N ILE A 9 -18.43 -17.66 -55.58
CA ILE A 9 -17.44 -16.55 -55.64
C ILE A 9 -16.64 -16.56 -54.32
N VAL A 10 -15.34 -16.29 -54.40
CA VAL A 10 -14.37 -16.20 -53.30
C VAL A 10 -13.56 -14.90 -53.48
N LEU A 11 -13.24 -14.21 -52.39
CA LEU A 11 -12.29 -13.08 -52.27
C LEU A 11 -12.56 -11.82 -53.13
N VAL A 12 -13.02 -10.74 -52.49
CA VAL A 12 -12.51 -9.32 -52.51
C VAL A 12 -13.20 -8.64 -51.31
N ALA A 13 -12.57 -7.91 -50.38
CA ALA A 13 -11.16 -7.60 -50.12
C ALA A 13 -10.87 -7.69 -48.60
N ALA A 14 -9.60 -7.58 -48.19
CA ALA A 14 -9.18 -7.33 -46.81
C ALA A 14 -8.38 -6.02 -46.75
N VAL A 15 -9.05 -4.87 -46.55
CA VAL A 15 -8.41 -3.57 -46.22
C VAL A 15 -9.34 -2.74 -45.34
N ALA A 16 -9.37 -3.02 -44.03
CA ALA A 16 -10.01 -2.17 -43.02
C ALA A 16 -9.39 -2.26 -41.61
N VAL A 17 -8.24 -2.93 -41.46
CA VAL A 17 -7.46 -3.00 -40.21
C VAL A 17 -6.11 -2.31 -40.42
N ALA A 18 -6.16 -0.99 -40.66
CA ALA A 18 -4.98 -0.14 -40.78
C ALA A 18 -5.21 1.33 -40.37
N ALA A 19 -6.38 1.66 -39.78
CA ALA A 19 -6.74 3.05 -39.40
C ALA A 19 -7.21 3.23 -37.95
N VAL A 20 -7.44 2.14 -37.19
CA VAL A 20 -7.83 2.21 -35.76
C VAL A 20 -6.68 1.84 -34.82
N ALA A 21 -5.66 1.13 -35.31
CA ALA A 21 -4.48 0.74 -34.52
C ALA A 21 -3.40 1.83 -34.35
N LEU A 22 -3.51 2.97 -35.04
CA LEU A 22 -2.58 4.10 -34.95
C LEU A 22 -3.20 5.38 -34.37
N GLY A 23 -4.51 5.39 -34.10
CA GLY A 23 -5.20 6.52 -33.45
C GLY A 23 -5.12 6.53 -31.92
N GLY A 24 -4.89 5.37 -31.29
CA GLY A 24 -4.89 5.23 -29.82
C GLY A 24 -3.62 5.70 -29.11
N VAL A 25 -2.52 5.95 -29.84
CA VAL A 25 -1.19 6.20 -29.25
C VAL A 25 -0.84 7.70 -29.15
N PHE A 26 -1.60 8.59 -29.80
CA PHE A 26 -1.33 10.05 -29.80
C PHE A 26 -2.30 10.90 -28.97
N ALA A 27 -3.27 10.28 -28.28
CA ALA A 27 -4.20 11.00 -27.40
C ALA A 27 -3.70 11.15 -25.93
N TYR A 28 -2.65 10.42 -25.53
CA TYR A 28 -2.15 10.41 -24.14
C TYR A 28 -1.09 11.49 -23.83
N GLN A 29 -0.95 12.52 -24.68
CA GLN A 29 -0.01 13.64 -24.47
C GLN A 29 -0.68 15.03 -24.38
N GLN A 30 -2.01 15.10 -24.31
CA GLN A 30 -2.69 16.35 -23.95
C GLN A 30 -2.99 16.37 -22.44
N GLY A 31 -2.03 16.89 -21.68
CA GLY A 31 -2.23 17.19 -20.25
C GLY A 31 -3.33 18.24 -20.04
N PRO A 32 -3.91 18.32 -18.83
CA PRO A 32 -4.95 19.31 -18.52
C PRO A 32 -4.47 20.73 -18.77
N ARG A 33 -5.26 21.54 -19.49
CA ARG A 33 -5.06 22.99 -19.50
C ARG A 33 -5.34 23.52 -18.10
N GLY A 34 -4.34 24.12 -17.48
CA GLY A 34 -4.50 24.75 -16.16
C GLY A 34 -5.44 25.96 -16.25
N ASN A 35 -6.38 26.05 -15.31
CA ASN A 35 -6.96 27.32 -14.92
C ASN A 35 -6.04 27.97 -13.87
N ASP A 36 -5.92 29.29 -13.92
CA ASP A 36 -4.88 30.04 -13.22
C ASP A 36 -4.91 29.91 -11.69
N SER A 37 -3.79 29.45 -11.12
CA SER A 37 -3.30 29.83 -9.79
C SER A 37 -1.79 29.57 -9.77
N ALA A 38 -1.00 30.64 -9.59
CA ALA A 38 0.42 30.63 -9.89
C ALA A 38 1.25 29.75 -8.93
N ALA A 39 1.87 28.71 -9.48
CA ALA A 39 3.01 28.02 -8.84
C ALA A 39 4.33 28.70 -9.25
N ALA A 40 5.26 28.83 -8.31
CA ALA A 40 6.55 29.47 -8.57
C ALA A 40 7.45 28.59 -9.47
N PRO A 41 8.23 29.16 -10.40
CA PRO A 41 9.03 28.40 -11.34
C PRO A 41 10.29 27.80 -10.69
N LEU A 42 10.43 26.48 -10.81
CA LEU A 42 11.68 25.78 -10.55
C LEU A 42 12.60 25.87 -11.79
N PHE A 43 13.85 26.26 -11.56
CA PHE A 43 14.97 26.35 -12.52
C PHE A 43 14.87 27.40 -13.64
N ALA A 44 15.73 28.42 -13.53
CA ALA A 44 16.07 29.30 -14.66
C ALA A 44 17.20 28.67 -15.51
N PRO A 45 17.15 28.75 -16.85
CA PRO A 45 18.20 28.20 -17.71
C PRO A 45 19.40 29.14 -17.82
N THR A 46 20.58 28.67 -17.42
CA THR A 46 21.86 29.36 -17.68
C THR A 46 22.33 29.09 -19.12
N SER A 47 22.39 30.16 -19.93
CA SER A 47 23.03 30.11 -21.26
C SER A 47 24.57 30.08 -21.14
N PRO A 48 25.29 29.48 -22.11
CA PRO A 48 26.74 29.32 -22.02
C PRO A 48 27.49 30.62 -22.34
N ALA A 49 28.39 31.03 -21.45
CA ALA A 49 29.30 32.15 -21.68
C ALA A 49 30.69 31.66 -22.12
N THR A 50 31.23 32.27 -23.17
CA THR A 50 32.56 31.98 -23.75
C THR A 50 33.69 32.40 -22.80
N PRO A 51 34.74 31.58 -22.61
CA PRO A 51 35.87 31.97 -21.76
C PRO A 51 36.82 32.95 -22.49
N THR A 52 37.14 34.06 -21.84
CA THR A 52 38.29 34.93 -22.15
C THR A 52 39.29 34.84 -21.00
N PRO A 53 40.60 34.64 -21.24
CA PRO A 53 41.54 34.36 -20.16
C PRO A 53 41.97 35.65 -19.42
N SER A 54 41.96 35.63 -18.09
CA SER A 54 42.65 36.66 -17.29
C SER A 54 43.20 36.13 -15.96
N ARG A 55 44.54 36.11 -15.91
CA ARG A 55 45.43 36.31 -14.76
C ARG A 55 45.13 35.60 -13.42
N THR A 56 45.96 34.60 -13.16
CA THR A 56 46.29 34.02 -11.84
C THR A 56 46.61 35.07 -10.76
N PRO A 57 46.01 34.94 -9.56
CA PRO A 57 46.59 35.39 -8.30
C PRO A 57 47.02 34.20 -7.42
N THR A 58 48.09 34.40 -6.65
CA THR A 58 48.73 33.44 -5.74
C THR A 58 47.79 32.97 -4.61
N PRO A 59 47.81 31.68 -4.19
CA PRO A 59 47.00 31.22 -3.07
C PRO A 59 47.54 31.75 -1.72
N SER A 60 46.65 32.35 -0.93
CA SER A 60 46.89 32.63 0.49
C SER A 60 46.18 31.56 1.33
N VAL A 61 46.93 30.79 2.11
CA VAL A 61 46.40 29.68 2.89
C VAL A 61 45.98 30.19 4.28
N THR A 62 44.68 30.32 4.51
CA THR A 62 44.11 30.57 5.84
C THR A 62 42.98 29.57 6.10
N PRO A 63 43.11 28.63 7.06
CA PRO A 63 42.05 27.67 7.36
C PRO A 63 40.86 28.38 8.02
N SER A 64 39.69 28.35 7.37
CA SER A 64 38.44 28.76 8.01
C SER A 64 37.88 27.62 8.85
N THR A 65 37.84 27.79 10.16
CA THR A 65 37.29 26.83 11.13
C THR A 65 35.76 26.94 11.29
N THR A 66 35.03 27.25 10.21
CA THR A 66 33.56 27.26 10.24
C THR A 66 33.00 25.83 10.19
N PRO A 67 32.32 25.33 11.23
CA PRO A 67 31.71 24.00 11.19
C PRO A 67 30.58 23.98 10.15
N SER A 68 30.68 23.04 9.20
CA SER A 68 29.65 22.83 8.19
C SER A 68 28.34 22.42 8.87
N ARG A 69 27.29 23.24 8.74
CA ARG A 69 25.96 22.86 9.22
C ARG A 69 25.45 21.71 8.36
N THR A 70 25.24 20.55 8.99
CA THR A 70 24.53 19.42 8.39
C THR A 70 23.20 19.92 7.80
N PRO A 71 22.86 19.63 6.53
CA PRO A 71 21.56 19.96 5.98
C PRO A 71 20.46 19.31 6.81
N SER A 72 19.58 20.12 7.39
CA SER A 72 18.39 19.60 8.05
C SER A 72 17.46 19.06 6.96
N ALA A 73 16.89 17.88 7.16
CA ALA A 73 15.88 17.34 6.26
C ALA A 73 14.71 18.33 6.11
N PRO A 74 14.05 18.41 4.93
CA PRO A 74 12.90 19.27 4.74
C PRO A 74 11.80 18.92 5.76
N GLN A 75 11.51 19.83 6.69
CA GLN A 75 10.39 19.63 7.59
C GLN A 75 9.09 19.79 6.81
N THR A 76 8.19 18.80 6.92
CA THR A 76 6.82 18.91 6.42
C THR A 76 6.10 20.06 7.11
N THR A 77 5.95 21.18 6.40
CA THR A 77 5.26 22.38 6.87
C THR A 77 3.76 22.12 6.90
N SER A 78 3.26 21.62 8.03
CA SER A 78 1.84 21.34 8.23
C SER A 78 1.09 22.59 8.69
N THR A 79 -0.10 22.85 8.15
CA THR A 79 -0.95 24.02 8.49
C THR A 79 -2.31 23.59 9.03
N GLY A 80 -2.78 24.19 10.12
CA GLY A 80 -4.05 23.81 10.77
C GLY A 80 -3.87 22.97 12.04
N PRO A 81 -4.97 22.44 12.61
CA PRO A 81 -4.94 21.71 13.88
C PRO A 81 -4.25 20.35 13.79
N THR A 82 -3.46 19.99 14.80
CA THR A 82 -2.79 18.69 14.88
C THR A 82 -3.75 17.54 15.20
N ARG A 83 -4.77 17.76 16.05
CA ARG A 83 -5.78 16.75 16.43
C ARG A 83 -7.14 17.15 15.89
N ILE A 84 -7.84 16.24 15.23
CA ILE A 84 -9.04 16.50 14.44
C ILE A 84 -10.13 15.48 14.79
N LYS A 85 -11.32 15.95 15.17
CA LYS A 85 -12.49 15.09 15.37
C LYS A 85 -13.35 15.08 14.12
N LEU A 86 -13.53 13.91 13.51
CA LEU A 86 -14.27 13.77 12.26
C LEU A 86 -15.77 13.63 12.49
N ASN A 87 -16.54 14.17 11.55
CA ASN A 87 -17.97 13.93 11.40
C ASN A 87 -18.24 13.64 9.91
N LEU A 88 -18.33 12.37 9.56
CA LEU A 88 -18.39 11.91 8.17
C LEU A 88 -19.58 12.49 7.40
N ALA A 89 -20.72 12.68 8.07
CA ALA A 89 -21.93 13.26 7.48
C ALA A 89 -21.77 14.74 7.09
N LYS A 90 -20.68 15.40 7.52
CA LYS A 90 -20.33 16.79 7.17
C LYS A 90 -19.13 16.91 6.22
N LEU A 91 -18.50 15.81 5.85
CA LEU A 91 -17.37 15.84 4.92
C LEU A 91 -17.87 16.11 3.48
N PRO A 92 -17.14 16.92 2.68
CA PRO A 92 -17.48 17.12 1.27
C PRO A 92 -17.31 15.81 0.49
N LYS A 93 -17.99 15.69 -0.65
CA LYS A 93 -17.71 14.62 -1.62
C LYS A 93 -16.35 14.89 -2.28
N GLY A 94 -15.48 13.89 -2.29
CA GLY A 94 -14.13 13.98 -2.82
C GLY A 94 -13.85 13.17 -4.08
N ARG A 95 -12.55 13.02 -4.36
CA ARG A 95 -12.02 12.08 -5.37
C ARG A 95 -12.18 10.63 -4.90
N ALA A 96 -12.49 9.71 -5.82
CA ALA A 96 -12.44 8.28 -5.52
C ALA A 96 -10.99 7.80 -5.26
N PRO A 97 -10.79 6.72 -4.50
CA PRO A 97 -9.46 6.15 -4.27
C PRO A 97 -8.74 5.82 -5.58
N GLN A 98 -7.44 6.13 -5.66
CA GLN A 98 -6.59 5.84 -6.82
C GLN A 98 -6.00 4.42 -6.76
N ILE A 99 -5.66 3.94 -5.55
CA ILE A 99 -5.26 2.55 -5.30
C ILE A 99 -6.48 1.61 -5.33
N PRO A 100 -6.29 0.28 -5.44
CA PRO A 100 -7.39 -0.68 -5.38
C PRO A 100 -8.21 -0.57 -4.09
N TYR A 101 -9.53 -0.73 -4.20
CA TYR A 101 -10.44 -0.72 -3.05
C TYR A 101 -11.70 -1.54 -3.32
N LEU A 102 -12.32 -2.05 -2.26
CA LEU A 102 -13.50 -2.91 -2.31
C LEU A 102 -14.77 -2.12 -1.92
N VAL A 103 -15.84 -2.28 -2.69
CA VAL A 103 -17.20 -1.91 -2.30
C VAL A 103 -18.12 -3.13 -2.40
N GLY A 104 -18.54 -3.67 -1.25
CA GLY A 104 -19.32 -4.90 -1.15
C GLY A 104 -18.53 -6.13 -1.58
N ARG A 105 -18.59 -6.48 -2.88
CA ARG A 105 -17.76 -7.53 -3.49
C ARG A 105 -17.09 -7.08 -4.78
N GLU A 106 -17.18 -5.80 -5.12
CA GLU A 106 -16.63 -5.23 -6.35
C GLU A 106 -15.36 -4.46 -6.04
N VAL A 107 -14.24 -4.91 -6.61
CA VAL A 107 -12.95 -4.22 -6.55
C VAL A 107 -12.94 -3.12 -7.61
N ARG A 108 -12.57 -1.92 -7.19
CA ARG A 108 -12.52 -0.65 -7.94
C ARG A 108 -11.15 0.00 -7.72
N GLY A 109 -10.85 1.08 -8.45
CA GLY A 109 -9.54 1.73 -8.39
C GLY A 109 -8.41 0.86 -8.95
N GLY A 110 -7.20 1.39 -9.01
CA GLY A 110 -6.04 0.74 -9.60
C GLY A 110 -6.18 0.40 -11.10
N ALA A 111 -5.40 -0.56 -11.57
CA ALA A 111 -5.30 -0.94 -12.96
C ALA A 111 -6.50 -1.81 -13.45
N GLY A 112 -7.27 -1.28 -14.39
CA GLY A 112 -8.35 -2.03 -15.08
C GLY A 112 -9.73 -1.94 -14.42
N ASP A 113 -10.69 -2.62 -15.03
CA ASP A 113 -12.11 -2.38 -14.79
C ASP A 113 -12.63 -2.88 -13.43
N PRO A 114 -13.76 -2.32 -12.93
CA PRO A 114 -14.45 -2.83 -11.75
C PRO A 114 -14.78 -4.32 -11.88
N THR A 115 -14.33 -5.12 -10.91
CA THR A 115 -14.37 -6.59 -10.99
C THR A 115 -15.00 -7.19 -9.74
N LYS A 116 -15.98 -8.08 -9.91
CA LYS A 116 -16.73 -8.69 -8.81
C LYS A 116 -16.11 -10.00 -8.34
N ILE A 117 -15.76 -10.09 -7.05
CA ILE A 117 -15.24 -11.29 -6.40
C ILE A 117 -16.37 -12.32 -6.22
N PRO A 118 -16.24 -13.55 -6.75
CA PRO A 118 -17.27 -14.58 -6.66
C PRO A 118 -17.43 -15.14 -5.23
N GLY A 119 -18.53 -15.83 -4.97
CA GLY A 119 -18.83 -16.44 -3.67
C GLY A 119 -19.47 -15.49 -2.64
N SER A 120 -19.54 -15.94 -1.39
CA SER A 120 -20.18 -15.25 -0.27
C SER A 120 -19.30 -15.07 0.98
N GLY A 121 -18.16 -15.76 1.07
CA GLY A 121 -17.24 -15.65 2.21
C GLY A 121 -16.65 -14.24 2.35
N ASN A 122 -16.28 -13.88 3.59
CA ASN A 122 -15.61 -12.61 3.90
C ASN A 122 -14.36 -12.43 3.05
N ILE A 123 -14.06 -11.17 2.68
CA ILE A 123 -12.88 -10.80 1.90
C ILE A 123 -11.89 -10.14 2.86
N HIS A 124 -10.70 -10.74 2.99
CA HIS A 124 -9.70 -10.40 4.01
C HIS A 124 -8.58 -9.50 3.52
N ALA A 125 -8.28 -9.52 2.21
CA ALA A 125 -7.23 -8.76 1.54
C ALA A 125 -7.56 -8.66 0.03
N ILE A 126 -7.13 -7.59 -0.64
CA ILE A 126 -7.32 -7.38 -2.09
C ILE A 126 -6.15 -6.62 -2.74
N ALA A 127 -5.68 -7.14 -3.88
CA ALA A 127 -4.70 -6.48 -4.73
C ALA A 127 -5.08 -6.56 -6.20
N ARG A 128 -4.32 -5.83 -7.02
CA ARG A 128 -4.33 -5.96 -8.47
C ARG A 128 -2.97 -6.40 -9.01
N LEU A 129 -3.02 -7.14 -10.11
CA LEU A 129 -1.88 -7.52 -10.92
C LEU A 129 -2.19 -7.18 -12.38
N GLY A 130 -1.84 -5.97 -12.81
CA GLY A 130 -2.44 -5.35 -13.98
C GLY A 130 -3.98 -5.36 -13.87
N SER A 131 -4.66 -5.84 -14.92
CA SER A 131 -6.13 -5.97 -14.93
C SER A 131 -6.68 -7.07 -14.00
N ARG A 132 -5.84 -7.97 -13.48
CA ARG A 132 -6.28 -9.09 -12.63
C ARG A 132 -6.61 -8.60 -11.23
N VAL A 133 -7.66 -9.17 -10.63
CA VAL A 133 -7.97 -8.99 -9.22
C VAL A 133 -7.54 -10.23 -8.44
N LEU A 134 -6.79 -10.00 -7.36
CA LEU A 134 -6.40 -10.99 -6.38
C LEU A 134 -7.12 -10.67 -5.07
N ALA A 135 -7.78 -11.66 -4.46
CA ALA A 135 -8.54 -11.46 -3.24
C ALA A 135 -8.41 -12.65 -2.29
N VAL A 136 -8.00 -12.43 -1.05
CA VAL A 136 -8.05 -13.46 0.00
C VAL A 136 -9.47 -13.52 0.56
N VAL A 137 -10.05 -14.73 0.62
CA VAL A 137 -11.44 -14.94 1.08
C VAL A 137 -11.56 -16.10 2.07
N SER A 138 -12.53 -16.04 2.98
CA SER A 138 -12.91 -17.18 3.84
C SER A 138 -13.41 -18.38 3.03
N LYS A 139 -12.95 -19.58 3.42
CA LYS A 139 -13.40 -20.87 2.90
C LYS A 139 -13.39 -21.93 4.00
N GLY A 140 -14.58 -22.32 4.46
CA GLY A 140 -14.71 -23.16 5.65
C GLY A 140 -14.05 -22.48 6.85
N ASN A 141 -13.16 -23.19 7.53
CA ASN A 141 -12.42 -22.68 8.70
C ASN A 141 -11.07 -22.05 8.34
N GLY A 142 -10.75 -21.92 7.05
CA GLY A 142 -9.52 -21.32 6.54
C GLY A 142 -9.78 -20.24 5.50
N THR A 143 -8.75 -19.92 4.73
CA THR A 143 -8.79 -18.91 3.66
C THR A 143 -8.28 -19.48 2.34
N GLU A 144 -8.60 -18.81 1.24
CA GLU A 144 -7.98 -19.04 -0.06
C GLU A 144 -7.80 -17.72 -0.82
N LEU A 145 -6.78 -17.67 -1.67
CA LEU A 145 -6.63 -16.62 -2.67
C LEU A 145 -7.51 -16.96 -3.87
N VAL A 146 -8.33 -16.02 -4.30
CA VAL A 146 -9.09 -16.06 -5.55
C VAL A 146 -8.43 -15.08 -6.52
N LYS A 147 -7.95 -15.58 -7.66
CA LYS A 147 -7.43 -14.76 -8.76
C LYS A 147 -8.47 -14.69 -9.87
N ILE A 148 -8.72 -13.50 -10.40
CA ILE A 148 -9.78 -13.24 -11.38
C ILE A 148 -9.17 -12.54 -12.59
N ASP A 149 -9.29 -13.16 -13.77
CA ASP A 149 -8.75 -12.65 -15.03
C ASP A 149 -9.77 -12.85 -16.16
N TYR A 150 -10.35 -11.78 -16.70
CA TYR A 150 -11.40 -11.80 -17.73
C TYR A 150 -12.54 -12.83 -17.49
N GLY A 151 -12.92 -13.03 -16.23
CA GLY A 151 -13.96 -13.98 -15.80
C GLY A 151 -13.47 -15.41 -15.54
N ALA A 152 -12.24 -15.76 -15.89
CA ALA A 152 -11.58 -16.97 -15.38
C ALA A 152 -11.24 -16.80 -13.90
N VAL A 153 -11.33 -17.89 -13.13
CA VAL A 153 -11.12 -17.88 -11.67
C VAL A 153 -10.16 -19.01 -11.27
N GLU A 154 -8.98 -18.64 -10.78
CA GLU A 154 -8.02 -19.54 -10.15
C GLU A 154 -8.14 -19.44 -8.62
N ARG A 155 -7.81 -20.52 -7.89
CA ARG A 155 -7.83 -20.56 -6.42
C ARG A 155 -6.55 -21.18 -5.87
N VAL A 156 -5.93 -20.53 -4.89
CA VAL A 156 -4.78 -21.06 -4.13
C VAL A 156 -5.20 -21.21 -2.66
N PRO A 157 -5.16 -22.42 -2.08
CA PRO A 157 -5.61 -22.64 -0.70
C PRO A 157 -4.63 -22.03 0.32
N ASP A 158 -5.13 -21.86 1.54
CA ASP A 158 -4.34 -21.51 2.74
C ASP A 158 -3.63 -20.16 2.67
N VAL A 159 -3.94 -19.30 1.68
CA VAL A 159 -3.37 -17.96 1.58
C VAL A 159 -3.99 -17.06 2.63
N THR A 160 -3.18 -16.49 3.51
CA THR A 160 -3.62 -15.67 4.64
C THR A 160 -3.59 -14.18 4.34
N ASP A 161 -2.58 -13.71 3.61
CA ASP A 161 -2.47 -12.31 3.20
C ASP A 161 -1.61 -12.12 1.94
N LEU A 162 -1.68 -10.93 1.37
CA LEU A 162 -0.97 -10.51 0.16
C LEU A 162 -0.53 -9.04 0.23
N VAL A 163 0.41 -8.63 -0.63
CA VAL A 163 0.84 -7.22 -0.82
C VAL A 163 1.16 -6.97 -2.29
N SER A 164 0.83 -5.80 -2.81
CA SER A 164 1.14 -5.42 -4.20
C SER A 164 2.37 -4.50 -4.33
N THR A 165 2.95 -4.42 -5.54
CA THR A 165 3.79 -3.28 -5.93
C THR A 165 2.90 -2.09 -6.27
N ASP A 166 3.37 -0.86 -6.02
CA ASP A 166 2.62 0.38 -6.29
C ASP A 166 2.15 0.50 -7.76
N ASP A 167 3.00 0.03 -8.69
CA ASP A 167 2.74 -0.04 -10.13
C ASP A 167 1.82 -1.21 -10.54
N GLN A 168 1.42 -2.06 -9.59
CA GLN A 168 0.59 -3.25 -9.75
C GLN A 168 1.13 -4.26 -10.77
N THR A 169 2.46 -4.27 -11.01
CA THR A 169 3.12 -5.24 -11.92
C THR A 169 3.47 -6.56 -11.23
N ALA A 170 3.49 -6.60 -9.90
CA ALA A 170 3.74 -7.82 -9.13
C ALA A 170 2.94 -7.85 -7.80
N VAL A 171 2.65 -9.06 -7.32
CA VAL A 171 2.02 -9.33 -6.03
C VAL A 171 2.80 -10.41 -5.29
N ALA A 172 2.99 -10.25 -3.98
CA ALA A 172 3.51 -11.30 -3.11
C ALA A 172 2.41 -11.76 -2.15
N TYR A 173 2.36 -13.06 -1.85
CA TYR A 173 1.36 -13.62 -0.95
C TYR A 173 1.91 -14.82 -0.19
N ALA A 174 1.41 -15.08 1.02
CA ALA A 174 1.85 -16.21 1.84
C ALA A 174 0.72 -17.24 2.02
N ALA A 175 1.05 -18.52 1.82
CA ALA A 175 0.18 -19.63 2.20
C ALA A 175 0.69 -20.30 3.48
N THR A 176 -0.17 -20.40 4.49
CA THR A 176 0.10 -21.04 5.79
C THR A 176 -1.13 -21.82 6.21
N ARG A 177 -0.99 -23.13 6.40
CA ARG A 177 -2.11 -23.96 6.85
C ARG A 177 -2.51 -23.58 8.27
N THR A 178 -3.79 -23.71 8.58
CA THR A 178 -4.34 -23.55 9.93
C THR A 178 -4.91 -24.87 10.45
N THR A 179 -5.04 -24.95 11.77
CA THR A 179 -5.86 -25.96 12.45
C THR A 179 -7.35 -25.66 12.23
N GLU A 180 -8.21 -26.63 12.54
CA GLU A 180 -9.67 -26.45 12.48
C GLU A 180 -10.18 -25.29 13.36
N GLY A 181 -9.45 -24.97 14.45
CA GLY A 181 -9.70 -23.83 15.34
C GLY A 181 -8.98 -22.53 14.95
N GLY A 182 -8.42 -22.44 13.73
CA GLY A 182 -7.79 -21.22 13.21
C GLY A 182 -6.34 -20.94 13.67
N GLY A 183 -5.81 -21.69 14.63
CA GLY A 183 -4.40 -21.58 15.04
C GLY A 183 -3.46 -21.96 13.89
N ALA A 184 -2.39 -21.18 13.67
CA ALA A 184 -1.41 -21.43 12.62
C ALA A 184 -0.76 -22.81 12.76
N LEU A 185 -0.40 -23.44 11.64
CA LEU A 185 0.42 -24.65 11.62
C LEU A 185 1.84 -24.35 11.12
N ARG A 186 2.79 -25.19 11.55
CA ARG A 186 4.16 -25.11 11.07
C ARG A 186 4.25 -25.39 9.57
N GLY A 187 5.03 -24.55 8.89
CA GLY A 187 5.28 -24.61 7.46
C GLY A 187 4.44 -23.59 6.71
N GLY A 188 5.12 -22.78 5.88
CA GLY A 188 4.47 -21.87 4.94
C GLY A 188 5.16 -21.83 3.59
N ILE A 189 4.54 -21.11 2.65
CA ILE A 189 5.07 -20.84 1.32
C ILE A 189 4.90 -19.35 1.03
N VAL A 190 5.98 -18.65 0.71
CA VAL A 190 5.90 -17.29 0.13
C VAL A 190 5.87 -17.42 -1.38
N TYR A 191 4.96 -16.71 -2.02
CA TYR A 191 4.87 -16.59 -3.47
C TYR A 191 5.21 -15.17 -3.91
N ALA A 192 5.75 -15.05 -5.11
CA ALA A 192 5.87 -13.81 -5.85
C ALA A 192 5.34 -14.06 -7.26
N GLU A 193 4.35 -13.27 -7.68
CA GLU A 193 3.65 -13.42 -8.95
C GLU A 193 3.73 -12.14 -9.75
N THR A 194 4.15 -12.28 -11.01
CA THR A 194 4.02 -11.26 -12.06
C THR A 194 3.04 -11.77 -13.11
N ILE A 195 2.63 -10.93 -14.05
CA ILE A 195 1.81 -11.35 -15.20
C ILE A 195 2.42 -12.51 -16.02
N GLU A 196 3.75 -12.68 -15.97
CA GLU A 196 4.51 -13.68 -16.74
C GLU A 196 4.87 -14.93 -15.93
N SER A 197 4.98 -14.85 -14.60
CA SER A 197 5.48 -16.00 -13.81
C SER A 197 5.07 -15.96 -12.33
N VAL A 198 4.89 -17.15 -11.75
CA VAL A 198 4.83 -17.37 -10.31
C VAL A 198 6.15 -18.01 -9.86
N LYS A 199 6.76 -17.46 -8.81
CA LYS A 199 7.88 -18.05 -8.05
C LYS A 199 7.40 -18.38 -6.64
N SER A 200 8.02 -19.35 -5.99
CA SER A 200 7.73 -19.67 -4.59
C SER A 200 8.98 -20.03 -3.78
N LEU A 201 8.89 -19.82 -2.47
CA LEU A 201 9.87 -20.20 -1.47
C LEU A 201 9.20 -21.06 -0.40
N GLN A 202 9.71 -22.28 -0.20
CA GLN A 202 9.25 -23.19 0.84
C GLN A 202 9.88 -22.84 2.19
N LEU A 203 9.05 -22.67 3.22
CA LEU A 203 9.46 -22.34 4.59
C LEU A 203 8.96 -23.42 5.58
N PRO A 204 9.43 -24.68 5.48
CA PRO A 204 8.85 -25.83 6.18
C PRO A 204 8.98 -25.77 7.72
N ASN A 205 9.86 -24.91 8.24
CA ASN A 205 10.17 -24.81 9.67
C ASN A 205 9.61 -23.54 10.34
N SER A 206 8.96 -22.66 9.57
CA SER A 206 8.46 -21.36 10.00
C SER A 206 6.99 -21.39 10.43
N TRP A 207 6.62 -20.42 11.26
CA TRP A 207 5.24 -20.09 11.65
C TRP A 207 4.93 -18.65 11.23
N ASP A 208 3.65 -18.27 11.18
CA ASP A 208 3.18 -16.91 10.91
C ASP A 208 3.87 -16.21 9.73
N VAL A 209 4.00 -16.93 8.61
CA VAL A 209 4.58 -16.38 7.39
C VAL A 209 3.60 -15.35 6.82
N TYR A 210 4.02 -14.09 6.77
CA TYR A 210 3.17 -12.97 6.43
C TYR A 210 3.93 -11.96 5.57
N PRO A 211 3.48 -11.63 4.35
CA PRO A 211 4.15 -10.65 3.49
C PRO A 211 4.05 -9.26 4.10
N LEU A 212 5.10 -8.44 3.97
CA LEU A 212 5.13 -7.06 4.46
C LEU A 212 5.30 -6.04 3.33
N ALA A 213 6.03 -6.40 2.28
CA ALA A 213 6.18 -5.56 1.08
C ALA A 213 6.70 -6.39 -0.10
N TYR A 214 6.41 -5.95 -1.32
CA TYR A 214 7.16 -6.36 -2.51
C TYR A 214 7.74 -5.10 -3.14
N ARG A 215 9.05 -4.86 -2.97
CA ARG A 215 9.73 -3.64 -3.42
C ARG A 215 11.10 -3.95 -3.99
N ASN A 216 11.55 -3.17 -4.97
CA ASN A 216 12.88 -3.29 -5.59
C ASN A 216 13.22 -4.72 -6.06
N GLY A 217 12.23 -5.46 -6.58
CA GLY A 217 12.40 -6.85 -7.01
C GLY A 217 12.54 -7.89 -5.90
N LYS A 218 12.34 -7.51 -4.63
CA LYS A 218 12.38 -8.40 -3.46
C LYS A 218 11.04 -8.45 -2.72
N VAL A 219 10.72 -9.62 -2.19
CA VAL A 219 9.65 -9.78 -1.20
C VAL A 219 10.25 -9.67 0.18
N TYR A 220 9.71 -8.76 0.98
CA TYR A 220 9.94 -8.67 2.41
C TYR A 220 8.78 -9.33 3.14
N PHE A 221 9.08 -10.23 4.07
CA PHE A 221 8.06 -10.93 4.85
C PHE A 221 8.56 -11.15 6.27
N ARG A 222 7.61 -11.31 7.19
CA ARG A 222 7.89 -11.77 8.55
C ARG A 222 7.56 -13.25 8.70
N ALA A 223 8.29 -13.91 9.59
CA ALA A 223 7.96 -15.27 10.03
C ALA A 223 8.54 -15.52 11.43
N SER A 224 7.90 -16.39 12.21
CA SER A 224 8.37 -16.83 13.52
C SER A 224 9.08 -18.19 13.43
N ALA A 225 10.05 -18.42 14.32
CA ALA A 225 10.65 -19.75 14.55
C ALA A 225 9.83 -20.60 15.54
N THR A 226 8.94 -19.97 16.30
CA THR A 226 8.10 -20.57 17.36
C THR A 226 6.62 -20.36 17.09
N GLU A 227 5.78 -21.29 17.55
CA GLU A 227 4.32 -21.21 17.47
C GLU A 227 3.73 -19.98 18.20
N THR A 228 4.44 -19.48 19.22
CA THR A 228 4.11 -18.23 19.90
C THR A 228 4.51 -17.03 19.03
N GLY A 229 3.56 -16.56 18.22
CA GLY A 229 3.68 -15.47 17.25
C GLY A 229 3.86 -14.06 17.82
N SER A 230 4.90 -13.83 18.62
CA SER A 230 5.27 -12.49 19.12
C SER A 230 6.73 -12.10 18.87
N ASN A 231 7.56 -13.04 18.42
CA ASN A 231 8.97 -12.84 18.08
C ASN A 231 9.22 -13.11 16.59
N TRP A 232 8.59 -12.34 15.71
CA TRP A 232 8.80 -12.49 14.27
C TRP A 232 10.17 -11.95 13.84
N ASN A 233 10.84 -12.66 12.94
CA ASN A 233 12.03 -12.17 12.26
C ASN A 233 11.65 -11.56 10.90
N LEU A 234 12.37 -10.52 10.48
CA LEU A 234 12.27 -9.98 9.12
C LEU A 234 13.13 -10.82 8.16
N TYR A 235 12.58 -11.12 6.99
CA TYR A 235 13.29 -11.80 5.90
C TYR A 235 13.15 -11.00 4.60
N GLU A 236 14.21 -11.01 3.78
CA GLU A 236 14.14 -10.62 2.37
C GLU A 236 14.34 -11.84 1.45
N TRP A 237 13.61 -11.88 0.35
CA TRP A 237 13.73 -12.92 -0.67
C TRP A 237 13.70 -12.32 -2.07
N THR A 238 14.65 -12.71 -2.92
CA THR A 238 14.62 -12.42 -4.36
C THR A 238 13.88 -13.57 -5.06
N PRO A 239 12.77 -13.32 -5.78
CA PRO A 239 11.98 -14.37 -6.44
C PRO A 239 12.82 -15.31 -7.31
N GLY A 240 12.74 -16.60 -7.01
CA GLY A 240 13.54 -17.65 -7.66
C GLY A 240 14.85 -18.02 -6.94
N ALA A 241 15.28 -17.27 -5.93
CA ALA A 241 16.36 -17.70 -5.03
C ALA A 241 15.87 -18.88 -4.15
N ALA A 242 16.76 -19.85 -3.88
CA ALA A 242 16.41 -21.06 -3.13
C ALA A 242 16.20 -20.84 -1.61
N LYS A 243 16.57 -19.66 -1.08
CA LYS A 243 16.47 -19.28 0.34
C LYS A 243 16.19 -17.78 0.46
N ALA A 244 15.54 -17.39 1.55
CA ALA A 244 15.51 -16.00 2.01
C ALA A 244 16.74 -15.70 2.89
N THR A 245 17.06 -14.41 3.03
CA THR A 245 18.06 -13.88 3.97
C THR A 245 17.34 -13.29 5.17
N GLU A 246 17.72 -13.66 6.40
CA GLU A 246 17.20 -13.00 7.61
C GLU A 246 17.86 -11.62 7.77
N ILE A 247 17.03 -10.60 8.01
CA ILE A 247 17.45 -9.26 8.40
C ILE A 247 17.42 -9.20 9.93
N THR A 248 18.56 -9.56 10.55
CA THR A 248 18.68 -9.73 12.01
C THR A 248 18.59 -8.42 12.81
N THR A 249 18.78 -7.28 12.13
CA THR A 249 18.74 -5.91 12.66
C THR A 249 17.32 -5.41 13.01
N VAL A 250 16.27 -6.09 12.52
CA VAL A 250 14.87 -5.74 12.79
C VAL A 250 14.18 -6.96 13.39
N LYS A 251 13.51 -6.78 14.53
CA LYS A 251 12.75 -7.80 15.24
C LYS A 251 11.29 -7.36 15.40
N SER A 252 10.38 -8.32 15.35
CA SER A 252 8.92 -8.14 15.32
C SER A 252 8.46 -7.01 14.40
N PRO A 253 8.84 -7.03 13.09
CA PRO A 253 8.44 -6.01 12.13
C PRO A 253 6.92 -5.97 11.92
N THR A 254 6.41 -4.76 11.70
CA THR A 254 5.02 -4.49 11.29
C THR A 254 4.92 -3.86 9.91
N ALA A 255 5.91 -3.06 9.50
CA ALA A 255 5.96 -2.44 8.16
C ALA A 255 7.41 -2.10 7.75
N LEU A 256 7.61 -1.83 6.46
CA LEU A 256 8.83 -1.24 5.90
C LEU A 256 8.47 0.02 5.11
N SER A 257 9.41 0.97 4.98
CA SER A 257 9.33 2.00 3.94
C SER A 257 9.50 1.39 2.55
N ASP A 258 9.01 2.07 1.51
CA ASP A 258 9.11 1.65 0.12
C ASP A 258 10.56 1.34 -0.31
N ASP A 259 11.48 2.22 0.09
CA ASP A 259 12.93 2.09 -0.15
C ASP A 259 13.62 1.02 0.71
N GLY A 260 12.90 0.38 1.63
CA GLY A 260 13.39 -0.66 2.55
C GLY A 260 14.41 -0.18 3.57
N ARG A 261 14.59 1.14 3.77
CA ARG A 261 15.63 1.70 4.66
C ARG A 261 15.21 1.82 6.11
N VAL A 262 13.92 2.02 6.38
CA VAL A 262 13.35 1.99 7.73
C VAL A 262 12.29 0.90 7.85
N ALA A 263 12.18 0.34 9.06
CA ALA A 263 11.12 -0.58 9.43
C ALA A 263 10.43 -0.08 10.70
N ALA A 264 9.11 -0.28 10.75
CA ALA A 264 8.33 -0.24 11.97
C ALA A 264 8.39 -1.62 12.65
N SER A 265 8.51 -1.63 13.97
CA SER A 265 8.61 -2.86 14.77
C SER A 265 7.91 -2.72 16.11
N ILE A 266 7.31 -3.80 16.61
CA ILE A 266 6.80 -3.89 17.97
C ILE A 266 7.97 -4.18 18.92
N GLY A 267 8.37 -3.17 19.68
CA GLY A 267 9.48 -3.25 20.64
C GLY A 267 9.06 -3.61 22.07
N LEU A 268 7.75 -3.56 22.37
CA LEU A 268 7.15 -4.08 23.59
C LEU A 268 5.67 -4.38 23.31
N LEU A 269 5.19 -5.51 23.81
CA LEU A 269 3.77 -5.89 23.82
C LEU A 269 3.45 -6.47 25.20
N ASN A 270 2.44 -5.92 25.87
CA ASN A 270 1.92 -6.44 27.14
C ASN A 270 0.44 -6.04 27.32
N ASP A 271 -0.18 -6.48 28.41
CA ASP A 271 -1.59 -6.24 28.74
C ASP A 271 -1.95 -4.74 28.88
N SER A 272 -0.96 -3.85 28.99
CA SER A 272 -1.12 -2.38 29.05
C SER A 272 -0.85 -1.70 27.69
N GLY A 273 -0.64 -2.46 26.62
CA GLY A 273 -0.51 -1.97 25.25
C GLY A 273 0.83 -2.27 24.57
N THR A 274 1.00 -1.63 23.42
CA THR A 274 2.09 -1.87 22.46
C THR A 274 2.97 -0.63 22.34
N CYS A 275 4.29 -0.82 22.37
CA CYS A 275 5.23 0.23 21.95
C CYS A 275 5.86 -0.13 20.61
N SER A 276 5.83 0.84 19.70
CA SER A 276 6.47 0.73 18.39
C SER A 276 7.78 1.49 18.35
N ASP A 277 8.72 0.97 17.59
CA ASP A 277 9.98 1.61 17.26
C ASP A 277 10.09 1.78 15.74
N VAL A 278 10.74 2.86 15.28
CA VAL A 278 11.25 2.95 13.90
C VAL A 278 12.75 2.73 13.90
N THR A 279 13.21 1.83 13.05
CA THR A 279 14.59 1.33 13.04
C THR A 279 15.19 1.38 11.65
N LEU A 280 16.44 1.85 11.53
CA LEU A 280 17.22 1.77 10.29
C LEU A 280 17.59 0.31 9.99
N VAL A 281 17.01 -0.24 8.94
CA VAL A 281 17.12 -1.65 8.53
C VAL A 281 18.58 -2.09 8.37
N ALA A 282 19.41 -1.24 7.76
CA ALA A 282 20.83 -1.56 7.51
C ALA A 282 21.71 -1.64 8.77
N THR A 283 21.28 -1.13 9.92
CA THR A 283 22.14 -1.00 11.12
C THR A 283 21.51 -1.47 12.43
N GLY A 284 20.19 -1.66 12.48
CA GLY A 284 19.46 -1.88 13.73
C GLY A 284 19.39 -0.63 14.62
N LYS A 285 19.87 0.54 14.15
CA LYS A 285 19.77 1.78 14.90
C LYS A 285 18.31 2.23 14.96
N LYS A 286 17.74 2.15 16.15
CA LYS A 286 16.48 2.80 16.51
C LYS A 286 16.59 4.32 16.30
N LEU A 287 15.66 4.88 15.53
CA LEU A 287 15.53 6.33 15.33
C LEU A 287 14.74 6.95 16.47
N TRP A 288 13.58 6.37 16.79
CA TRP A 288 12.67 6.81 17.86
C TRP A 288 11.73 5.67 18.28
N ARG A 289 10.99 5.91 19.37
CA ARG A 289 10.00 5.00 19.96
C ARG A 289 8.73 5.78 20.31
N THR A 290 7.58 5.13 20.19
CA THR A 290 6.30 5.59 20.76
C THR A 290 5.59 4.45 21.47
N CYS A 291 4.81 4.78 22.50
CA CYS A 291 3.87 3.86 23.17
C CYS A 291 2.42 4.40 23.09
N GLU A 292 2.21 5.53 22.40
CA GLU A 292 0.88 6.08 22.11
C GLU A 292 0.29 5.43 20.85
N ASN A 293 1.15 4.96 19.93
CA ASN A 293 0.76 4.44 18.64
C ASN A 293 1.39 3.07 18.33
N GLN A 294 0.59 2.16 17.75
CA GLN A 294 1.09 1.03 16.99
C GLN A 294 1.36 1.48 15.54
N LEU A 295 2.59 1.32 15.06
CA LEU A 295 2.96 1.71 13.70
C LEU A 295 2.66 0.58 12.72
N SER A 296 1.96 0.91 11.63
CA SER A 296 1.30 -0.07 10.74
C SER A 296 1.71 0.04 9.27
N ALA A 297 2.09 1.21 8.78
CA ALA A 297 2.53 1.45 7.41
C ALA A 297 3.39 2.73 7.32
N PHE A 298 3.88 3.05 6.13
CA PHE A 298 4.51 4.33 5.78
C PHE A 298 3.89 4.90 4.50
N THR A 299 4.06 6.20 4.24
CA THR A 299 3.87 6.76 2.89
C THR A 299 4.91 6.22 1.90
N PRO A 300 4.65 6.25 0.58
CA PRO A 300 5.60 5.77 -0.43
C PRO A 300 6.97 6.48 -0.35
N ASP A 301 7.00 7.80 -0.14
CA ASP A 301 8.24 8.55 0.12
C ASP A 301 8.97 8.19 1.43
N GLY A 302 8.36 7.37 2.29
CA GLY A 302 8.88 6.97 3.59
C GLY A 302 8.94 8.10 4.63
N ALA A 303 8.41 9.30 4.35
CA ALA A 303 8.51 10.46 5.23
C ALA A 303 7.49 10.45 6.38
N THR A 304 6.36 9.77 6.20
CA THR A 304 5.28 9.67 7.20
C THR A 304 5.04 8.22 7.59
N ALA A 305 4.95 7.94 8.89
CA ALA A 305 4.52 6.66 9.44
C ALA A 305 3.04 6.72 9.85
N ILE A 306 2.29 5.64 9.59
CA ILE A 306 0.87 5.51 9.95
C ILE A 306 0.75 4.86 11.33
N GLY A 307 0.31 5.65 12.30
CA GLY A 307 0.00 5.23 13.67
C GLY A 307 -1.47 4.87 13.84
N ARG A 308 -1.71 3.74 14.51
CA ARG A 308 -2.98 3.26 15.05
C ARG A 308 -2.90 3.28 16.58
N PRO A 309 -3.99 3.14 17.36
CA PRO A 309 -3.91 3.10 18.82
C PRO A 309 -2.95 2.00 19.30
N SER A 310 -2.20 2.24 20.39
CA SER A 310 -1.28 1.23 20.95
C SER A 310 -1.98 0.01 21.57
N TYR A 311 -3.30 0.05 21.69
CA TYR A 311 -4.14 -1.01 22.25
C TYR A 311 -5.35 -1.20 21.32
N LEU A 312 -5.52 -2.42 20.81
CA LEU A 312 -6.43 -2.75 19.70
C LEU A 312 -7.60 -3.67 20.14
N ASP A 313 -8.06 -3.56 21.39
CA ASP A 313 -9.14 -4.39 21.95
C ASP A 313 -10.56 -3.85 21.65
N GLY A 314 -10.73 -3.23 20.48
CA GLY A 314 -11.96 -2.53 20.10
C GLY A 314 -12.69 -3.13 18.90
N TYR A 315 -13.95 -2.74 18.73
CA TYR A 315 -14.70 -2.90 17.48
C TYR A 315 -14.06 -2.08 16.32
N CYS A 316 -13.34 -1.01 16.66
CA CYS A 316 -12.62 -0.14 15.72
C CYS A 316 -11.54 0.66 16.46
N ASP A 317 -10.58 1.18 15.71
CA ASP A 317 -9.59 2.13 16.20
C ASP A 317 -10.24 3.49 16.45
N THR A 318 -9.89 4.14 17.57
CA THR A 318 -10.43 5.47 17.91
C THR A 318 -9.65 6.63 17.28
N THR A 319 -8.40 6.38 16.87
CA THR A 319 -7.52 7.36 16.21
C THR A 319 -6.76 6.75 15.03
N VAL A 320 -6.38 7.60 14.08
CA VAL A 320 -5.34 7.33 13.08
C VAL A 320 -4.41 8.53 13.09
N ALA A 321 -3.10 8.29 13.12
CA ALA A 321 -2.07 9.31 13.23
C ALA A 321 -1.09 9.28 12.04
N ALA A 322 -0.73 10.45 11.55
CA ALA A 322 0.43 10.68 10.69
C ALA A 322 1.59 11.17 11.56
N LEU A 323 2.68 10.41 11.64
CA LEU A 323 3.88 10.77 12.38
C LEU A 323 5.06 10.97 11.44
N ASP A 324 5.92 11.94 11.71
CA ASP A 324 7.19 12.15 11.01
C ASP A 324 8.08 10.90 11.18
N ALA A 325 8.34 10.17 10.10
CA ALA A 325 9.03 8.88 10.15
C ALA A 325 10.48 8.98 10.65
N SER A 326 11.09 10.17 10.63
CA SER A 326 12.46 10.40 11.06
C SER A 326 12.57 10.76 12.55
N THR A 327 11.54 11.37 13.14
CA THR A 327 11.56 11.92 14.51
C THR A 327 10.47 11.41 15.45
N GLY A 328 9.41 10.77 14.93
CA GLY A 328 8.23 10.38 15.69
C GLY A 328 7.31 11.55 16.07
N ARG A 329 7.58 12.75 15.57
CA ARG A 329 6.76 13.94 15.83
C ARG A 329 5.38 13.77 15.17
N LEU A 330 4.31 13.94 15.95
CA LEU A 330 2.95 13.96 15.43
C LEU A 330 2.77 15.08 14.39
N ILE A 331 2.35 14.70 13.18
CA ILE A 331 1.96 15.63 12.11
C ILE A 331 0.45 15.85 12.22
N ARG A 332 -0.36 14.79 12.12
CA ARG A 332 -1.82 14.84 12.28
C ARG A 332 -2.33 13.64 13.06
N GLU A 333 -3.46 13.82 13.72
CA GLU A 333 -4.27 12.77 14.35
C GLU A 333 -5.73 13.03 14.02
N TRP A 334 -6.39 12.06 13.42
CA TRP A 334 -7.84 12.06 13.23
C TRP A 334 -8.47 11.14 14.26
N SER A 335 -9.66 11.50 14.75
CA SER A 335 -10.42 10.72 15.74
C SER A 335 -11.84 10.46 15.26
N SER A 336 -12.24 9.18 15.30
CA SER A 336 -13.53 8.65 14.87
C SER A 336 -13.64 7.19 15.31
N CYS A 337 -14.28 6.33 14.51
CA CYS A 337 -14.23 4.88 14.61
C CYS A 337 -13.72 4.34 13.27
N PHE A 338 -12.51 3.79 13.25
CA PHE A 338 -11.78 3.42 12.03
C PHE A 338 -11.49 1.92 11.94
N HIS A 339 -11.58 1.35 10.74
CA HIS A 339 -11.40 -0.10 10.51
C HIS A 339 -10.11 -0.44 9.75
N GLN A 340 -9.63 0.48 8.90
CA GLN A 340 -8.40 0.34 8.12
C GLN A 340 -7.86 1.74 7.78
N SER A 341 -6.54 1.89 7.63
CA SER A 341 -5.88 3.13 7.22
C SER A 341 -4.63 2.83 6.41
N GLU A 342 -4.59 3.27 5.15
CA GLU A 342 -3.45 3.09 4.24
C GLU A 342 -3.02 4.43 3.62
N ALA A 343 -1.81 4.51 3.09
CA ALA A 343 -1.40 5.62 2.22
C ALA A 343 -1.98 5.45 0.82
N GLU A 344 -2.53 6.52 0.22
CA GLU A 344 -2.84 6.56 -1.22
C GLU A 344 -1.63 7.08 -2.02
N ASP A 345 -0.97 8.08 -1.45
CA ASP A 345 0.18 8.80 -1.99
C ASP A 345 0.93 9.47 -0.82
N ASP A 346 2.02 10.19 -1.10
CA ASP A 346 2.87 10.86 -0.10
C ASP A 346 2.14 11.91 0.75
N GLN A 347 0.96 12.35 0.31
CA GLN A 347 0.22 13.47 0.91
C GLN A 347 -1.13 13.05 1.49
N HIS A 348 -1.63 11.84 1.19
CA HIS A 348 -2.99 11.46 1.54
C HIS A 348 -3.10 10.04 2.12
N PHE A 349 -3.86 9.94 3.21
CA PHE A 349 -4.32 8.66 3.74
C PHE A 349 -5.73 8.34 3.22
N LEU A 350 -6.00 7.06 2.97
CA LEU A 350 -7.33 6.50 2.85
C LEU A 350 -7.67 5.79 4.15
N ILE A 351 -8.85 6.05 4.70
CA ILE A 351 -9.28 5.51 5.99
C ILE A 351 -10.72 5.00 5.86
N ILE A 352 -10.99 3.79 6.33
CA ILE A 352 -12.35 3.28 6.46
C ILE A 352 -12.91 3.74 7.79
N ALA A 353 -13.98 4.51 7.76
CA ALA A 353 -14.56 5.14 8.94
C ALA A 353 -16.07 4.92 9.05
N ASP A 354 -16.55 4.75 10.29
CA ASP A 354 -17.98 4.71 10.63
C ASP A 354 -18.52 6.12 10.88
N ALA A 355 -19.73 6.39 10.40
CA ALA A 355 -20.42 7.65 10.69
C ALA A 355 -20.94 7.66 12.13
N SER A 356 -20.80 8.80 12.80
CA SER A 356 -21.23 9.00 14.20
C SER A 356 -22.73 8.91 14.44
N ASP A 357 -23.55 8.77 13.38
CA ASP A 357 -25.00 8.50 13.45
C ASP A 357 -25.34 7.00 13.31
N GLY A 358 -24.32 6.15 13.15
CA GLY A 358 -24.44 4.73 12.87
C GLY A 358 -24.47 3.82 14.10
N GLY A 359 -25.33 4.11 15.08
CA GLY A 359 -25.67 3.20 16.18
C GLY A 359 -27.02 2.54 15.97
N GLY A 360 -27.18 1.75 14.91
CA GLY A 360 -28.41 1.01 14.63
C GLY A 360 -28.55 -0.25 15.50
N GLU A 361 -29.77 -0.77 15.67
CA GLU A 361 -30.07 -1.98 16.46
C GLU A 361 -29.31 -3.23 15.96
N ASP A 362 -28.87 -3.25 14.69
CA ASP A 362 -28.09 -4.32 14.07
C ASP A 362 -26.55 -4.15 14.19
N GLY A 363 -26.07 -3.14 14.92
CA GLY A 363 -24.65 -2.99 15.29
C GLY A 363 -23.68 -2.48 14.21
N TYR A 364 -24.13 -2.22 12.98
CA TYR A 364 -23.28 -1.68 11.91
C TYR A 364 -23.72 -0.28 11.46
N GLY A 365 -22.85 0.70 11.72
CA GLY A 365 -23.04 2.07 11.26
C GLY A 365 -22.87 2.23 9.75
N ARG A 366 -23.34 3.37 9.21
CA ARG A 366 -23.02 3.74 7.83
C ARG A 366 -21.53 4.01 7.71
N ARG A 367 -20.86 3.40 6.73
CA ARG A 367 -19.42 3.52 6.52
C ARG A 367 -19.07 4.22 5.21
N ALA A 368 -17.87 4.78 5.15
CA ALA A 368 -17.24 5.22 3.91
C ALA A 368 -15.72 5.05 3.99
N ILE A 369 -15.08 4.98 2.82
CA ILE A 369 -13.67 5.36 2.69
C ILE A 369 -13.62 6.88 2.64
N ILE A 370 -12.88 7.47 3.56
CA ILE A 370 -12.50 8.88 3.54
C ILE A 370 -11.08 9.03 3.05
N ARG A 371 -10.77 10.16 2.44
CA ARG A 371 -9.43 10.55 2.00
C ARG A 371 -9.03 11.79 2.78
N CYS A 372 -7.88 11.75 3.45
CA CYS A 372 -7.41 12.81 4.36
C CYS A 372 -6.03 13.30 3.96
N ASP A 373 -5.89 14.61 3.75
CA ASP A 373 -4.62 15.27 3.45
C ASP A 373 -3.78 15.44 4.73
N ILE A 374 -2.54 14.94 4.70
CA ILE A 374 -1.61 14.89 5.84
C ILE A 374 -1.12 16.29 6.23
N SER A 375 -1.00 17.21 5.29
CA SER A 375 -0.40 18.54 5.49
C SER A 375 -1.37 19.55 6.14
N THR A 376 -2.65 19.44 5.80
CA THR A 376 -3.75 20.31 6.24
C THR A 376 -4.62 19.65 7.30
N GLY A 377 -4.76 18.32 7.24
CA GLY A 377 -5.69 17.55 8.05
C GLY A 377 -7.13 17.53 7.50
N ALA A 378 -7.39 18.17 6.36
CA ALA A 378 -8.71 18.15 5.72
C ALA A 378 -9.05 16.76 5.18
N CYS A 379 -10.33 16.37 5.24
CA CYS A 379 -10.79 15.08 4.71
C CYS A 379 -12.02 15.25 3.80
N GLU A 380 -12.19 14.29 2.89
CA GLU A 380 -13.29 14.21 1.93
C GLU A 380 -13.82 12.76 1.84
N LEU A 381 -15.10 12.59 1.47
CA LEU A 381 -15.72 11.29 1.22
C LEU A 381 -15.22 10.74 -0.13
N ALA A 382 -14.33 9.75 -0.09
CA ALA A 382 -13.82 9.07 -1.28
C ALA A 382 -14.81 8.03 -1.81
N THR A 383 -15.66 7.46 -0.93
CA THR A 383 -16.88 6.74 -1.31
C THR A 383 -18.12 7.37 -0.65
N PRO A 384 -19.32 7.20 -1.23
CA PRO A 384 -20.56 7.56 -0.55
C PRO A 384 -20.69 6.82 0.80
N LEU A 385 -21.32 7.47 1.78
CA LEU A 385 -21.77 6.81 3.00
C LEU A 385 -22.82 5.74 2.67
N SER A 386 -22.58 4.51 3.14
CA SER A 386 -23.45 3.37 2.85
C SER A 386 -23.56 2.42 4.04
N SER A 387 -24.66 1.69 4.14
CA SER A 387 -24.82 0.51 5.01
C SER A 387 -24.26 -0.78 4.35
N THR A 388 -23.56 -0.68 3.21
CA THR A 388 -22.91 -1.82 2.58
C THR A 388 -21.89 -2.45 3.53
N SER A 389 -22.06 -3.74 3.81
CA SER A 389 -21.37 -4.42 4.92
C SER A 389 -19.85 -4.57 4.78
N SER A 390 -19.31 -4.50 3.55
CA SER A 390 -17.87 -4.64 3.29
C SER A 390 -17.33 -3.45 2.50
N LEU A 391 -16.36 -2.78 3.10
CA LEU A 391 -15.41 -1.87 2.47
C LEU A 391 -14.02 -2.42 2.80
N ARG A 392 -13.07 -2.27 1.88
CA ARG A 392 -11.65 -2.54 2.15
C ARG A 392 -10.78 -1.63 1.27
N ILE A 393 -9.62 -1.23 1.76
CA ILE A 393 -8.55 -0.63 0.95
C ILE A 393 -7.59 -1.75 0.55
N GLY A 394 -6.96 -1.65 -0.62
CA GLY A 394 -5.97 -2.61 -1.10
C GLY A 394 -4.65 -2.58 -0.32
N ASP A 395 -3.86 -3.64 -0.51
CA ASP A 395 -2.61 -3.94 0.20
C ASP A 395 -1.33 -3.62 -0.60
#